data_AF-A0A4Q2XNB6-F1
#
_entry.id   AF-A0A4Q2XNB6-F1
#
_cell.length_a   1.000
_cell.length_b   1.000
_cell.length_c   1.000
_cell.angle_alpha   90.00
_cell.angle_beta   90.00
_cell.angle_gamma   90.00
#
_symmetry.space_group_name_H-M   'P 1'
#
loop_
_entity.id
_entity.type
_entity.pdbx_description
1 polymer ?
#
loop_
_entity_poly.entity_id
_entity_poly.type
_entity_poly.pdbx_seq_one_letter_code
_entity_poly.pdbx_strand_id
1 'polypeptide(L)'
;MGPSRCPPLHKMNPNWPGVLSAIASVAAFFVAWRAAKRTPRRRRALLAALAAAVAVPGVSFAVYYTHLLPERDWYYQFRSLPGTELLMIFTGITGGLLASLRSGWMVPLTSFVGVVTVSAVPVLKPFALPLEAGTMKERWDGEICRQSTGSTCGPASLATILRYFGRGDKESELATEAHSCAGGTEAWYLARAAAKRGFNV
;
A
#
# COMPACT_ATOMS: atom_id res chain seq x y z
N MET A 1 -29.80 -28.17 18.46
CA MET A 1 -29.31 -26.98 17.75
C MET A 1 -28.57 -26.11 18.75
N GLY A 2 -27.23 -26.19 18.76
CA GLY A 2 -26.42 -25.34 19.64
C GLY A 2 -26.33 -23.92 19.10
N PRO A 3 -26.20 -22.89 19.95
CA PRO A 3 -25.99 -21.52 19.48
C PRO A 3 -24.70 -21.47 18.66
N SER A 4 -24.86 -21.21 17.37
CA SER A 4 -23.78 -20.90 16.43
C SER A 4 -23.03 -19.69 16.97
N ARG A 5 -21.87 -19.93 17.60
CA ARG A 5 -20.94 -18.87 18.00
C ARG A 5 -20.62 -18.08 16.74
N CYS A 6 -20.97 -16.79 16.71
CA CYS A 6 -20.52 -15.90 15.65
C CYS A 6 -18.99 -16.03 15.57
N PRO A 7 -18.41 -16.32 14.38
CA PRO A 7 -16.97 -16.35 14.23
C PRO A 7 -16.40 -14.99 14.68
N PRO A 8 -15.23 -14.97 15.32
CA PRO A 8 -14.62 -13.74 15.79
C PRO A 8 -14.51 -12.76 14.62
N LEU A 9 -14.78 -11.48 14.92
CA LEU A 9 -14.66 -10.35 14.01
C LEU A 9 -13.41 -10.55 13.13
N HIS A 10 -13.60 -10.81 11.84
CA HIS A 10 -12.46 -11.01 10.93
C HIS A 10 -11.69 -9.71 10.93
N LYS A 11 -10.60 -9.68 11.69
CA LYS A 11 -9.82 -8.47 11.93
C LYS A 11 -9.24 -8.10 10.58
N MET A 12 -9.66 -6.95 10.04
CA MET A 12 -9.05 -6.42 8.85
C MET A 12 -7.54 -6.36 9.05
N ASN A 13 -6.80 -6.83 8.06
CA ASN A 13 -5.36 -6.73 8.03
C ASN A 13 -5.00 -5.54 7.16
N PRO A 14 -4.90 -4.31 7.70
CA PRO A 14 -4.43 -3.18 6.92
C PRO A 14 -3.01 -3.45 6.43
N ASN A 15 -2.59 -2.78 5.34
CA ASN A 15 -1.20 -2.82 4.89
C ASN A 15 -0.31 -2.09 5.91
N TRP A 16 0.03 -2.78 7.00
CA TRP A 16 0.88 -2.26 8.08
C TRP A 16 2.23 -1.77 7.56
N PRO A 17 2.95 -2.47 6.66
CA PRO A 17 4.15 -1.93 6.03
C PRO A 17 3.92 -0.56 5.38
N GLY A 18 2.82 -0.39 4.64
CA GLY A 18 2.43 0.89 4.07
C GLY A 18 2.16 1.96 5.12
N VAL A 19 1.35 1.64 6.13
CA VAL A 19 0.99 2.57 7.22
C VAL A 19 2.23 3.02 7.99
N LEU A 20 3.11 2.10 8.36
CA LEU A 20 4.36 2.39 9.04
C LEU A 20 5.29 3.25 8.17
N SER A 21 5.34 2.99 6.86
CA SER A 21 6.12 3.79 5.91
C SER A 21 5.57 5.21 5.78
N ALA A 22 4.25 5.39 5.82
CA ALA A 22 3.63 6.72 5.80
C ALA A 22 3.94 7.50 7.09
N ILE A 23 3.84 6.87 8.26
CA ILE A 23 4.22 7.47 9.55
C ILE A 23 5.72 7.82 9.53
N ALA A 24 6.57 6.91 9.07
CA ALA A 24 8.01 7.13 8.96
C ALA A 24 8.34 8.27 7.98
N SER A 25 7.59 8.44 6.89
CA SER A 25 7.73 9.56 5.96
C SER A 25 7.45 10.91 6.66
N VAL A 26 6.36 10.99 7.43
CA VAL A 26 6.04 12.18 8.24
C VAL A 26 7.13 12.47 9.27
N ALA A 27 7.63 11.45 9.98
CA ALA A 27 8.74 11.63 10.92
C ALA A 27 10.02 12.10 10.21
N ALA A 28 10.35 11.49 9.07
CA ALA A 28 11.52 11.82 8.26
C ALA A 28 11.47 13.27 7.73
N PHE A 29 10.28 13.80 7.43
CA PHE A 29 10.10 15.21 7.10
C PHE A 29 10.63 16.13 8.20
N PHE A 30 10.21 15.92 9.46
CA PHE A 30 10.63 16.77 10.57
C PHE A 30 12.12 16.62 10.88
N VAL A 31 12.65 15.40 10.80
CA VAL A 31 14.09 15.13 11.00
C VAL A 31 14.91 15.83 9.93
N ALA A 32 14.58 15.62 8.65
CA ALA A 32 15.29 16.22 7.53
C ALA A 32 15.20 17.76 7.56
N TRP A 33 14.02 18.32 7.83
CA TRP A 33 13.83 19.77 7.93
C TRP A 33 14.66 20.40 9.04
N ARG A 34 14.72 19.77 10.23
CA ARG A 34 15.54 20.26 11.35
C ARG A 34 17.03 20.12 11.06
N ALA A 35 17.47 18.97 10.55
CA ALA A 35 18.87 18.71 10.23
C ALA A 35 19.41 19.66 9.13
N ALA A 36 18.57 19.94 8.13
CA ALA A 36 18.95 20.79 7.00
C ALA A 36 19.28 22.22 7.42
N LYS A 37 18.70 22.76 8.51
CA LYS A 37 18.97 24.13 8.98
C LYS A 37 20.46 24.41 9.25
N ARG A 38 21.24 23.39 9.60
CA ARG A 38 22.70 23.50 9.87
C ARG A 38 23.57 23.35 8.62
N THR A 39 22.97 23.00 7.48
CA THR A 39 23.69 22.68 6.25
C THR A 39 23.76 23.89 5.31
N PRO A 40 24.82 24.12 4.52
CA PRO A 40 24.83 25.17 3.50
C PRO A 40 23.77 24.95 2.41
N ARG A 41 23.19 26.05 1.87
CA ARG A 41 22.08 25.99 0.90
C ARG A 41 22.37 25.12 -0.35
N ARG A 42 23.59 25.18 -0.89
CA ARG A 42 23.99 24.35 -2.06
C ARG A 42 23.90 22.86 -1.76
N ARG A 43 24.39 22.43 -0.59
CA ARG A 43 24.32 21.02 -0.15
C ARG A 43 22.87 20.59 0.10
N ARG A 44 22.04 21.46 0.70
CA ARG A 44 20.59 21.17 0.86
C ARG A 44 19.92 20.92 -0.49
N ALA A 45 20.20 21.76 -1.49
CA ALA A 45 19.60 21.63 -2.82
C ALA A 45 20.03 20.33 -3.52
N LEU A 46 21.33 19.98 -3.43
CA LEU A 46 21.82 18.72 -3.95
C LEU A 46 21.18 17.52 -3.25
N LEU A 47 21.12 17.52 -1.92
CA LEU A 47 20.47 16.45 -1.16
C LEU A 47 18.98 16.36 -1.48
N ALA A 48 18.30 17.50 -1.67
CA ALA A 48 16.89 17.53 -2.06
C ALA A 48 16.68 16.91 -3.44
N ALA A 49 17.56 17.20 -4.41
CA ALA A 49 17.50 16.64 -5.75
C ALA A 49 17.73 15.12 -5.75
N LEU A 50 18.74 14.65 -4.99
CA LEU A 50 19.01 13.21 -4.85
C LEU A 50 17.85 12.48 -4.15
N ALA A 51 17.35 13.05 -3.05
CA ALA A 51 16.20 12.49 -2.35
C ALA A 51 14.95 12.46 -3.24
N ALA A 52 14.71 13.51 -4.04
CA ALA A 52 13.60 13.58 -4.98
C ALA A 52 13.69 12.49 -6.05
N ALA A 53 14.88 12.24 -6.59
CA ALA A 53 15.10 11.16 -7.56
C ALA A 53 14.75 9.78 -6.97
N VAL A 54 15.16 9.51 -5.72
CA VAL A 54 14.83 8.26 -5.02
C VAL A 54 13.37 8.22 -4.58
N ALA A 55 12.72 9.36 -4.36
CA ALA A 55 11.31 9.45 -3.99
C ALA A 55 10.37 9.17 -5.16
N VAL A 56 10.83 9.22 -6.43
CA VAL A 56 9.99 9.03 -7.62
C VAL A 56 9.12 7.76 -7.53
N PRO A 57 9.65 6.57 -7.21
CA PRO A 57 8.83 5.37 -7.10
C PRO A 57 7.83 5.43 -5.93
N GLY A 58 8.18 6.10 -4.82
CA GLY A 58 7.27 6.31 -3.70
C GLY A 58 6.10 7.24 -4.06
N VAL A 59 6.39 8.34 -4.78
CA VAL A 59 5.37 9.28 -5.27
C VAL A 59 4.47 8.62 -6.31
N SER A 60 5.03 7.77 -7.18
CA SER A 60 4.22 7.09 -8.21
C SER A 60 3.12 6.21 -7.62
N PHE A 61 3.26 5.75 -6.36
CA PHE A 61 2.20 5.01 -5.66
C PHE A 61 0.93 5.86 -5.51
N ALA A 62 1.06 7.14 -5.18
CA ALA A 62 -0.09 8.04 -5.09
C ALA A 62 -0.63 8.40 -6.47
N VAL A 63 0.26 8.65 -7.43
CA VAL A 63 -0.11 8.96 -8.83
C VAL A 63 -0.88 7.80 -9.46
N TYR A 64 -0.56 6.55 -9.14
CA TYR A 64 -1.30 5.37 -9.63
C TYR A 64 -2.81 5.47 -9.33
N TYR A 65 -3.21 5.97 -8.16
CA TYR A 65 -4.61 6.13 -7.78
C TYR A 65 -5.34 7.26 -8.53
N THR A 66 -4.63 8.06 -9.33
CA THR A 66 -5.28 9.01 -10.25
C THR A 66 -5.84 8.32 -11.49
N HIS A 67 -5.46 7.06 -11.74
CA HIS A 67 -5.83 6.29 -12.94
C HIS A 67 -5.47 6.97 -14.28
N LEU A 68 -4.57 7.97 -14.26
CA LEU A 68 -4.13 8.69 -15.46
C LEU A 68 -3.13 7.90 -16.30
N LEU A 69 -2.46 6.90 -15.71
CA LEU A 69 -1.45 6.09 -16.37
C LEU A 69 -1.92 4.64 -16.45
N PRO A 70 -1.75 3.97 -17.59
CA PRO A 70 -2.04 2.55 -17.69
C PRO A 70 -1.09 1.75 -16.81
N GLU A 71 -1.58 0.66 -16.21
CA GLU A 71 -0.74 -0.29 -15.48
C GLU A 71 0.22 -0.98 -16.47
N ARG A 72 1.52 -0.89 -16.19
CA ARG A 72 2.57 -1.52 -16.99
C ARG A 72 3.14 -2.71 -16.23
N ASP A 73 3.54 -3.76 -16.93
CA ASP A 73 4.02 -5.01 -16.33
C ASP A 73 5.19 -4.80 -15.35
N TRP A 74 6.15 -3.95 -15.71
CA TRP A 74 7.29 -3.63 -14.82
C TRP A 74 6.84 -2.96 -13.51
N TYR A 75 5.78 -2.15 -13.56
CA TYR A 75 5.26 -1.43 -12.40
C TYR A 75 4.52 -2.39 -11.47
N TYR A 76 3.76 -3.32 -12.06
CA TYR A 76 3.16 -4.43 -11.34
C TYR A 76 4.23 -5.28 -10.62
N GLN A 77 5.26 -5.72 -11.35
CA GLN A 77 6.40 -6.50 -10.81
C GLN A 77 7.13 -5.76 -9.69
N PHE A 78 7.37 -4.46 -9.89
CA PHE A 78 7.97 -3.63 -8.86
C PHE A 78 7.08 -3.54 -7.62
N ARG A 79 5.79 -3.26 -7.78
CA ARG A 79 4.83 -3.18 -6.66
C ARG A 79 4.61 -4.51 -5.97
N SER A 80 4.83 -5.65 -6.62
CA SER A 80 4.75 -6.97 -5.99
C SER A 80 5.98 -7.30 -5.14
N LEU A 81 7.10 -6.57 -5.24
CA LEU A 81 8.23 -6.74 -4.32
C LEU A 81 7.88 -6.25 -2.90
N PRO A 82 8.03 -7.09 -1.85
CA PRO A 82 7.83 -6.68 -0.46
C PRO A 82 8.79 -5.57 -0.05
N GLY A 83 8.29 -4.60 0.72
CA GLY A 83 9.12 -3.52 1.28
C GLY A 83 9.30 -2.33 0.35
N THR A 84 8.76 -2.36 -0.87
CA THR A 84 8.73 -1.19 -1.77
C THR A 84 7.98 -0.01 -1.16
N GLU A 85 7.07 -0.25 -0.20
CA GLU A 85 6.42 0.78 0.60
C GLU A 85 7.40 1.70 1.33
N LEU A 86 8.58 1.20 1.72
CA LEU A 86 9.61 1.98 2.42
C LEU A 86 10.14 3.14 1.58
N LEU A 87 9.99 3.08 0.25
CA LEU A 87 10.37 4.17 -0.65
C LEU A 87 9.55 5.44 -0.39
N MET A 88 8.38 5.32 0.25
CA MET A 88 7.60 6.49 0.71
C MET A 88 8.35 7.32 1.76
N ILE A 89 9.34 6.77 2.47
CA ILE A 89 10.13 7.54 3.45
C ILE A 89 10.89 8.67 2.76
N PHE A 90 11.36 8.44 1.53
CA PHE A 90 12.10 9.45 0.75
C PHE A 90 11.23 10.63 0.33
N THR A 91 9.90 10.47 0.24
CA THR A 91 9.00 11.62 -0.01
C THR A 91 9.04 12.60 1.17
N GLY A 92 9.06 12.08 2.40
CA GLY A 92 9.22 12.85 3.63
C GLY A 92 10.56 13.56 3.72
N ILE A 93 11.66 12.84 3.45
CA ILE A 93 13.02 13.42 3.39
C ILE A 93 13.05 14.56 2.37
N THR A 94 12.54 14.33 1.16
CA THR A 94 12.47 15.33 0.09
C THR A 94 11.68 16.56 0.54
N GLY A 95 10.47 16.36 1.08
CA GLY A 95 9.63 17.45 1.59
C GLY A 95 10.33 18.26 2.68
N GLY A 96 11.01 17.61 3.62
CA GLY A 96 11.73 18.29 4.70
C GLY A 96 12.93 19.09 4.20
N LEU A 97 13.65 18.57 3.21
CA LEU A 97 14.75 19.30 2.55
C LEU A 97 14.23 20.49 1.75
N LEU A 98 13.16 20.33 0.95
CA LEU A 98 12.53 21.42 0.19
C LEU A 98 12.00 22.53 1.12
N ALA A 99 11.37 22.14 2.23
CA ALA A 99 10.92 23.05 3.28
C ALA A 99 12.04 23.91 3.90
N SER A 100 13.30 23.47 3.78
CA SER A 100 14.48 24.18 4.31
C SER A 100 15.16 25.11 3.29
N LEU A 101 14.77 25.08 2.02
CA LEU A 101 15.43 25.84 0.94
C LEU A 101 14.99 27.31 0.83
N ARG A 102 13.81 27.65 1.39
CA ARG A 102 13.23 28.99 1.30
C ARG A 102 12.75 29.47 2.66
N SER A 103 12.96 30.75 2.95
CA SER A 103 12.46 31.40 4.17
C SER A 103 10.99 31.79 3.99
N GLY A 104 10.13 31.32 4.88
CA GLY A 104 8.70 31.63 4.90
C GLY A 104 7.92 30.47 5.51
N TRP A 105 6.91 30.77 6.31
CA TRP A 105 6.13 29.76 7.03
C TRP A 105 5.25 28.91 6.10
N MET A 106 4.89 29.43 4.92
CA MET A 106 4.04 28.72 3.97
C MET A 106 4.75 27.53 3.29
N VAL A 107 6.05 27.65 3.00
CA VAL A 107 6.82 26.60 2.31
C VAL A 107 6.90 25.28 3.10
N PRO A 108 7.24 25.27 4.41
CA PRO A 108 7.20 24.05 5.20
C PRO A 108 5.77 23.52 5.34
N LEU A 109 4.76 24.40 5.43
CA LEU A 109 3.37 23.98 5.51
C LEU A 109 2.91 23.26 4.22
N THR A 110 3.13 23.86 3.05
CA THR A 110 2.74 23.23 1.78
C THR A 110 3.51 21.94 1.52
N SER A 111 4.80 21.91 1.84
CA SER A 111 5.62 20.70 1.73
C SER A 111 5.12 19.59 2.66
N PHE A 112 4.75 19.94 3.90
CA PHE A 112 4.21 19.00 4.87
C PHE A 112 2.86 18.43 4.42
N VAL A 113 1.94 19.29 3.99
CA VAL A 113 0.64 18.85 3.44
C VAL A 113 0.86 17.93 2.24
N GLY A 114 1.79 18.27 1.33
CA GLY A 114 2.13 17.42 0.20
C GLY A 114 2.63 16.02 0.62
N VAL A 115 3.54 15.95 1.60
CA VAL A 115 4.05 14.67 2.14
C VAL A 115 2.92 13.83 2.75
N VAL A 116 2.07 14.45 3.59
CA VAL A 116 0.94 13.75 4.23
C VAL A 116 -0.01 13.21 3.17
N THR A 117 -0.41 14.04 2.20
CA THR A 117 -1.33 13.61 1.14
C THR A 117 -0.75 12.47 0.31
N VAL A 118 0.48 12.62 -0.20
CA VAL A 118 1.12 11.61 -1.05
C VAL A 118 1.34 10.29 -0.30
N SER A 119 1.70 10.33 0.97
CA SER A 119 1.93 9.11 1.76
C SER A 119 0.64 8.46 2.28
N ALA A 120 -0.43 9.24 2.51
CA ALA A 120 -1.70 8.71 3.00
C ALA A 120 -2.54 8.04 1.91
N VAL A 121 -2.56 8.58 0.68
CA VAL A 121 -3.42 8.08 -0.41
C VAL A 121 -3.29 6.56 -0.63
N PRO A 122 -2.08 5.96 -0.76
CA PRO A 122 -1.93 4.53 -1.03
C PRO A 122 -2.37 3.61 0.12
N VAL A 123 -2.52 4.14 1.33
CA VAL A 123 -2.78 3.35 2.55
C VAL A 123 -4.16 3.61 3.14
N LEU A 124 -4.86 4.66 2.70
CA LEU A 124 -6.14 5.07 3.28
C LEU A 124 -7.29 4.15 2.87
N LYS A 125 -7.19 3.50 1.70
CA LYS A 125 -8.28 2.74 1.09
C LYS A 125 -8.89 1.66 2.02
N PRO A 126 -8.11 0.80 2.71
CA PRO A 126 -8.69 -0.19 3.63
C PRO A 126 -9.39 0.44 4.85
N PHE A 127 -9.01 1.64 5.26
CA PHE A 127 -9.65 2.33 6.39
C PHE A 127 -10.92 3.08 5.96
N ALA A 128 -10.92 3.64 4.76
CA ALA A 128 -12.07 4.36 4.22
C ALA A 128 -13.19 3.41 3.77
N LEU A 129 -12.83 2.24 3.24
CA LEU A 129 -13.77 1.28 2.64
C LEU A 129 -13.50 -0.14 3.14
N PRO A 130 -13.69 -0.40 4.44
CA PRO A 130 -13.46 -1.71 5.03
C PRO A 130 -14.37 -2.78 4.43
N LEU A 131 -13.90 -4.02 4.33
CA LEU A 131 -14.79 -5.15 4.07
C LEU A 131 -15.63 -5.40 5.34
N GLU A 132 -16.95 -5.47 5.17
CA GLU A 132 -17.86 -5.77 6.28
C GLU A 132 -17.56 -7.14 6.89
N ALA A 133 -17.48 -7.19 8.21
CA ALA A 133 -17.22 -8.43 8.93
C ALA A 133 -18.33 -9.46 8.66
N GLY A 134 -17.95 -10.70 8.38
CA GLY A 134 -18.90 -11.79 8.11
C GLY A 134 -19.45 -11.84 6.68
N THR A 135 -18.99 -10.96 5.79
CA THR A 135 -19.34 -11.03 4.35
C THR A 135 -18.60 -12.14 3.62
N MET A 136 -17.39 -12.48 4.06
CA MET A 136 -16.60 -13.58 3.49
C MET A 136 -17.26 -14.92 3.81
N LYS A 137 -17.67 -15.64 2.76
CA LYS A 137 -18.30 -16.95 2.82
C LYS A 137 -17.63 -17.84 1.79
N GLU A 138 -16.92 -18.85 2.25
CA GLU A 138 -16.32 -19.85 1.36
C GLU A 138 -17.42 -20.56 0.55
N ARG A 139 -17.48 -20.26 -0.75
CA ARG A 139 -18.48 -20.81 -1.68
C ARG A 139 -17.75 -21.44 -2.84
N TRP A 140 -17.95 -22.75 -2.99
CA TRP A 140 -17.33 -23.52 -4.06
C TRP A 140 -18.41 -24.11 -4.96
N ASP A 141 -18.19 -23.99 -6.26
CA ASP A 141 -18.97 -24.65 -7.30
C ASP A 141 -18.01 -25.61 -8.04
N GLY A 142 -18.00 -26.87 -7.59
CA GLY A 142 -16.95 -27.82 -7.94
C GLY A 142 -15.56 -27.33 -7.52
N GLU A 143 -14.71 -27.08 -8.52
CA GLU A 143 -13.33 -26.60 -8.34
C GLU A 143 -13.19 -25.08 -8.43
N ILE A 144 -14.30 -24.36 -8.64
CA ILE A 144 -14.30 -22.90 -8.82
C ILE A 144 -14.75 -22.22 -7.53
N CYS A 145 -13.93 -21.30 -7.00
CA CYS A 145 -14.30 -20.45 -5.88
C CYS A 145 -15.20 -19.31 -6.39
N ARG A 146 -16.38 -19.15 -5.80
CA ARG A 146 -17.31 -18.06 -6.08
C ARG A 146 -17.03 -16.91 -5.12
N GLN A 147 -16.80 -15.71 -5.67
CA GLN A 147 -16.50 -14.54 -4.85
C GLN A 147 -17.61 -14.21 -3.85
N SER A 148 -17.21 -13.78 -2.65
CA SER A 148 -18.13 -13.42 -1.56
C SER A 148 -18.76 -12.04 -1.73
N THR A 149 -18.00 -11.10 -2.29
CA THR A 149 -18.37 -9.67 -2.43
C THR A 149 -18.00 -9.16 -3.81
N GLY A 150 -18.48 -7.99 -4.22
CA GLY A 150 -18.10 -7.38 -5.50
C GLY A 150 -16.60 -7.06 -5.65
N SER A 151 -15.84 -7.03 -4.55
CA SER A 151 -14.43 -6.62 -4.52
C SER A 151 -13.43 -7.76 -4.29
N THR A 152 -13.91 -9.00 -4.22
CA THR A 152 -13.13 -10.21 -3.87
C THR A 152 -12.93 -11.15 -5.06
N CYS A 153 -13.24 -10.71 -6.28
CA CYS A 153 -12.98 -11.46 -7.51
C CYS A 153 -11.51 -11.92 -7.64
N GLY A 154 -10.55 -11.07 -7.25
CA GLY A 154 -9.13 -11.39 -7.26
C GLY A 154 -8.76 -12.54 -6.30
N PRO A 155 -9.04 -12.41 -4.99
CA PRO A 155 -8.88 -13.50 -4.02
C PRO A 155 -9.57 -14.81 -4.42
N ALA A 156 -10.81 -14.75 -4.92
CA ALA A 156 -11.54 -15.95 -5.37
C ALA A 156 -10.90 -16.60 -6.61
N SER A 157 -10.43 -15.79 -7.55
CA SER A 157 -9.69 -16.29 -8.73
C SER A 157 -8.38 -16.95 -8.31
N LEU A 158 -7.64 -16.32 -7.38
CA LEU A 158 -6.41 -16.89 -6.85
C LEU A 158 -6.68 -18.20 -6.08
N ALA A 159 -7.74 -18.26 -5.26
CA ALA A 159 -8.15 -19.50 -4.57
C ALA A 159 -8.42 -20.64 -5.57
N THR A 160 -9.13 -20.33 -6.65
CA THR A 160 -9.42 -21.29 -7.74
C THR A 160 -8.14 -21.80 -8.41
N ILE A 161 -7.22 -20.89 -8.76
CA ILE A 161 -5.93 -21.24 -9.37
C ILE A 161 -5.09 -22.10 -8.41
N LEU A 162 -5.01 -21.71 -7.14
CA LEU A 162 -4.24 -22.44 -6.14
C LEU A 162 -4.81 -23.85 -5.92
N ARG A 163 -6.14 -24.01 -5.96
CA ARG A 163 -6.80 -25.32 -5.90
C ARG A 163 -6.46 -26.22 -7.07
N TYR A 164 -6.39 -25.67 -8.29
CA TYR A 164 -5.90 -26.41 -9.44
C TYR A 164 -4.47 -26.94 -9.25
N PHE A 165 -3.62 -26.20 -8.53
CA PHE A 165 -2.27 -26.65 -8.14
C PHE A 165 -2.23 -27.50 -6.86
N GLY A 166 -3.37 -28.01 -6.38
CA GLY A 166 -3.46 -28.89 -5.22
C GLY A 166 -3.37 -28.17 -3.86
N ARG A 167 -3.60 -26.86 -3.80
CA ARG A 167 -3.63 -26.08 -2.55
C ARG A 167 -5.08 -25.79 -2.12
N GLY A 168 -5.36 -25.91 -0.81
CA GLY A 168 -6.69 -25.68 -0.24
C GLY A 168 -6.88 -24.28 0.38
N ASP A 169 -6.31 -23.24 -0.22
CA ASP A 169 -6.38 -21.88 0.32
C ASP A 169 -7.79 -21.28 0.22
N LYS A 170 -8.21 -20.59 1.28
CA LYS A 170 -9.52 -19.95 1.38
C LYS A 170 -9.54 -18.55 0.76
N GLU A 171 -10.69 -18.15 0.22
CA GLU A 171 -10.89 -16.79 -0.30
C GLU A 171 -10.65 -15.75 0.80
N SER A 172 -11.17 -16.00 2.00
CA SER A 172 -11.02 -15.13 3.17
C SER A 172 -9.56 -14.91 3.58
N GLU A 173 -8.74 -15.96 3.53
CA GLU A 173 -7.32 -15.90 3.87
C GLU A 173 -6.55 -15.07 2.83
N LEU A 174 -6.79 -15.33 1.55
CA LEU A 174 -6.17 -14.60 0.44
C LEU A 174 -6.61 -13.13 0.41
N ALA A 175 -7.88 -12.84 0.66
CA ALA A 175 -8.39 -11.47 0.74
C ALA A 175 -7.73 -10.68 1.88
N THR A 176 -7.55 -11.34 3.03
CA THR A 176 -6.89 -10.73 4.20
C THR A 176 -5.41 -10.48 3.94
N GLU A 177 -4.74 -11.43 3.30
CA GLU A 177 -3.33 -11.29 2.93
C GLU A 177 -3.10 -10.26 1.83
N ALA A 178 -4.03 -10.14 0.89
CA ALA A 178 -3.99 -9.20 -0.20
C ALA A 178 -4.52 -7.79 0.18
N HIS A 179 -4.84 -7.57 1.45
CA HIS A 179 -5.39 -6.30 1.97
C HIS A 179 -6.66 -5.84 1.24
N SER A 180 -7.50 -6.79 0.81
CA SER A 180 -8.76 -6.52 0.11
C SER A 180 -9.67 -5.59 0.91
N CYS A 181 -10.34 -4.70 0.19
CA CYS A 181 -11.27 -3.72 0.76
C CYS A 181 -12.54 -3.67 -0.12
N ALA A 182 -13.56 -2.90 0.28
CA ALA A 182 -14.78 -2.75 -0.53
C ALA A 182 -14.49 -2.09 -1.89
N GLY A 183 -13.42 -1.30 -2.00
CA GLY A 183 -12.96 -0.70 -3.26
C GLY A 183 -12.14 -1.62 -4.16
N GLY A 184 -12.05 -2.92 -3.87
CA GLY A 184 -11.29 -3.89 -4.68
C GLY A 184 -10.05 -4.44 -3.99
N THR A 185 -9.32 -5.26 -4.74
CA THR A 185 -8.04 -5.86 -4.32
C THR A 185 -6.98 -5.53 -5.36
N GLU A 186 -5.85 -5.01 -4.91
CA GLU A 186 -4.74 -4.65 -5.78
C GLU A 186 -3.98 -5.90 -6.24
N ALA A 187 -3.72 -6.00 -7.54
CA ALA A 187 -3.17 -7.21 -8.15
C ALA A 187 -1.78 -7.57 -7.61
N TRP A 188 -0.94 -6.59 -7.27
CA TRP A 188 0.39 -6.84 -6.72
C TRP A 188 0.37 -7.46 -5.31
N TYR A 189 -0.68 -7.23 -4.50
CA TYR A 189 -0.79 -7.91 -3.21
C TYR A 189 -1.24 -9.37 -3.38
N LEU A 190 -2.05 -9.68 -4.39
CA LEU A 190 -2.35 -11.06 -4.79
C LEU A 190 -1.10 -11.77 -5.29
N ALA A 191 -0.25 -11.09 -6.07
CA ALA A 191 1.05 -11.59 -6.50
C ALA A 191 1.91 -11.98 -5.29
N ARG A 192 1.99 -11.11 -4.28
CA ARG A 192 2.72 -11.40 -3.03
C ARG A 192 2.14 -12.61 -2.30
N ALA A 193 0.82 -12.75 -2.25
CA ALA A 193 0.16 -13.90 -1.63
C ALA A 193 0.50 -15.20 -2.37
N ALA A 194 0.52 -15.18 -3.70
CA ALA A 194 0.95 -16.33 -4.52
C ALA A 194 2.45 -16.65 -4.32
N ALA A 195 3.31 -15.62 -4.35
CA ALA A 195 4.76 -15.78 -4.19
C ALA A 195 5.13 -16.38 -2.83
N LYS A 196 4.45 -15.99 -1.75
CA LYS A 196 4.63 -16.58 -0.41
C LYS A 196 4.28 -18.07 -0.35
N ARG A 197 3.50 -18.58 -1.30
CA ARG A 197 3.15 -20.00 -1.45
C ARG A 197 4.13 -20.76 -2.35
N GLY A 198 5.17 -20.09 -2.85
CA GLY A 198 6.22 -20.67 -3.70
C GLY A 198 5.93 -20.59 -5.20
N PHE A 199 4.93 -19.81 -5.63
CA PHE A 199 4.65 -19.62 -7.05
C PHE A 199 5.51 -18.48 -7.63
N ASN A 200 5.91 -18.65 -8.89
CA ASN A 200 6.54 -17.59 -9.68
C ASN A 200 5.44 -16.82 -10.42
N VAL A 201 5.36 -15.51 -10.20
CA VAL A 201 4.29 -14.60 -10.65
C VAL A 201 4.88 -13.29 -11.15
#